data_AF-A0A8T5UPR3-F1
#
_entry.id   AF-A0A8T5UPR3-F1
#
_cell.length_a   1.000
_cell.length_b   1.000
_cell.length_c   1.000
_cell.angle_alpha   90.00
_cell.angle_beta   90.00
_cell.angle_gamma   90.00
#
_symmetry.space_group_name_H-M   'P 1'
#
loop_
_entity.id
_entity.type
_entity.pdbx_description
1 polymer ?
#
loop_
_entity_poly.entity_id
_entity_poly.type
_entity_poly.pdbx_seq_one_letter_code
_entity_poly.pdbx_strand_id
1 'polypeptide(L)'
;MSDSDWNKVNFQDFIDEFSKKIIIDSSPNLLYSKKEKEHEALNSLITFFFVTGGLFIFVSLSIIFRVAEVFLVLFIAIITIAAIVDIVLVFIYLRSHVLIKPLENWVEVYKGESHGTNVYYCFTYYPIFSGKCHPNQAKNVLYKILQEELFKSKIDITQIEVYLSLNAINTKNFNILGYYFQYAEGSPFKEEKINRNSWKYFPIEKTINNNIIATANWDHQFEWKDDLELDYDKLHNYAPWIIQKWDEFSIKPLTKAFKNDMRWELRGIESQPKLKPWKSNFESTSYDNFKAYKDLQLMNDAIEKIIGKDIKIKKIKDIKKYILDFKAYLRDLKGQ
;
A
#
# COMPACT_ATOMS: atom_id res chain seq x y z
N MET A 1 10.59 -9.13 -23.63
CA MET A 1 9.14 -8.93 -23.80
C MET A 1 8.60 -10.28 -24.24
N SER A 2 7.87 -10.99 -23.38
CA SER A 2 7.32 -12.31 -23.72
C SER A 2 6.10 -12.14 -24.60
N ASP A 3 6.02 -12.86 -25.71
CA ASP A 3 4.77 -13.06 -26.47
C ASP A 3 3.72 -13.68 -25.54
N SER A 4 2.89 -12.80 -24.99
CA SER A 4 1.83 -13.13 -24.07
C SER A 4 0.58 -13.42 -24.91
N ASP A 5 0.18 -14.69 -24.95
CA ASP A 5 -1.08 -15.15 -25.57
C ASP A 5 -2.35 -14.60 -24.87
N TRP A 6 -2.17 -13.80 -23.80
CA TRP A 6 -3.24 -13.06 -23.16
C TRP A 6 -3.66 -11.85 -23.97
N ASN A 7 -4.94 -11.81 -24.31
CA ASN A 7 -5.57 -10.66 -24.95
C ASN A 7 -6.27 -9.81 -23.89
N LYS A 8 -5.89 -8.54 -23.78
CA LYS A 8 -6.59 -7.60 -22.90
C LYS A 8 -8.00 -7.37 -23.44
N VAL A 9 -9.00 -7.53 -22.57
CA VAL A 9 -10.41 -7.31 -22.89
C VAL A 9 -10.80 -5.90 -22.46
N ASN A 10 -11.67 -5.26 -23.25
CA ASN A 10 -12.32 -4.03 -22.81
C ASN A 10 -13.22 -4.35 -21.61
N PHE A 11 -13.07 -3.58 -20.53
CA PHE A 11 -13.78 -3.83 -19.30
C PHE A 11 -15.30 -3.67 -19.45
N GLN A 12 -15.76 -2.70 -20.24
CA GLN A 12 -17.20 -2.48 -20.44
C GLN A 12 -17.81 -3.64 -21.23
N ASP A 13 -17.18 -4.03 -22.33
CA ASP A 13 -17.60 -5.18 -23.15
C ASP A 13 -17.68 -6.46 -22.31
N PHE A 14 -16.72 -6.68 -21.41
CA PHE A 14 -16.75 -7.81 -20.48
C PHE A 14 -17.93 -7.74 -19.51
N ILE A 15 -18.21 -6.57 -18.93
CA ILE A 15 -19.35 -6.38 -18.01
C ILE A 15 -20.67 -6.62 -18.73
N ASP A 16 -20.79 -6.15 -19.97
CA ASP A 16 -22.01 -6.29 -20.76
C ASP A 16 -22.30 -7.77 -21.07
N GLU A 17 -21.24 -8.59 -21.25
CA GLU A 17 -21.35 -10.03 -21.51
C GLU A 17 -21.56 -10.87 -20.23
N PHE A 18 -20.82 -10.58 -19.16
CA PHE A 18 -20.68 -11.47 -18.00
C PHE A 18 -21.19 -10.90 -16.68
N SER A 19 -21.61 -9.63 -16.64
CA SER A 19 -21.91 -8.85 -15.44
C SER A 19 -20.68 -8.53 -14.57
N LYS A 20 -20.70 -7.34 -13.96
CA LYS A 20 -19.71 -6.92 -12.96
C LYS A 20 -19.66 -7.84 -11.73
N LYS A 21 -20.75 -8.58 -11.47
CA LYS A 21 -20.84 -9.49 -10.33
C LYS A 21 -19.73 -10.53 -10.30
N ILE A 22 -19.31 -11.08 -11.46
CA ILE A 22 -18.23 -12.07 -11.50
C ILE A 22 -16.91 -11.47 -11.01
N ILE A 23 -16.62 -10.22 -11.35
CA ILE A 23 -15.42 -9.51 -10.89
C ILE A 23 -15.45 -9.27 -9.38
N ILE A 24 -16.63 -9.03 -8.81
CA ILE A 24 -16.79 -8.84 -7.36
C ILE A 24 -16.68 -10.17 -6.63
N ASP A 25 -17.38 -11.20 -7.09
CA ASP A 25 -17.42 -12.52 -6.46
C ASP A 25 -16.06 -13.24 -6.53
N SER A 26 -15.24 -12.93 -7.56
CA SER A 26 -13.85 -13.40 -7.66
C SER A 26 -12.83 -12.46 -7.03
N SER A 27 -13.26 -11.26 -6.61
CA SER A 27 -12.35 -10.32 -5.97
C SER A 27 -11.89 -10.88 -4.63
N PRO A 28 -10.58 -10.88 -4.38
CA PRO A 28 -10.08 -11.53 -3.19
C PRO A 28 -10.25 -10.57 -1.99
N ASN A 29 -10.62 -11.12 -0.82
CA ASN A 29 -10.82 -10.33 0.41
C ASN A 29 -9.47 -9.88 0.99
N LEU A 30 -9.41 -8.66 1.52
CA LEU A 30 -8.19 -8.14 2.18
C LEU A 30 -8.36 -8.03 3.70
N LEU A 31 -7.35 -8.46 4.46
CA LEU A 31 -7.31 -8.35 5.92
C LEU A 31 -6.28 -7.32 6.38
N TYR A 32 -6.67 -6.21 7.01
CA TYR A 32 -5.71 -5.17 7.41
C TYR A 32 -5.74 -4.87 8.92
N SER A 33 -4.61 -4.45 9.48
CA SER A 33 -4.47 -4.18 10.93
C SER A 33 -4.93 -2.78 11.30
N LYS A 34 -5.63 -2.63 12.44
CA LYS A 34 -5.89 -1.31 13.03
C LYS A 34 -4.66 -0.69 13.72
N LYS A 35 -3.57 -1.45 13.87
CA LYS A 35 -2.32 -0.95 14.47
C LYS A 35 -1.44 -0.23 13.45
N GLU A 36 -1.61 -0.50 12.16
CA GLU A 36 -0.84 0.16 11.11
C GLU A 36 -1.42 1.54 10.81
N LYS A 37 -0.62 2.53 11.16
CA LYS A 37 -0.95 3.94 11.01
C LYS A 37 0.20 4.59 10.27
N GLU A 38 -0.15 5.52 9.38
CA GLU A 38 0.82 6.50 8.92
C GLU A 38 1.41 7.17 10.16
N HIS A 39 2.74 7.19 10.22
CA HIS A 39 3.41 7.78 11.36
C HIS A 39 3.50 9.29 11.18
N GLU A 40 3.51 9.95 12.34
CA GLU A 40 4.06 11.29 12.58
C GLU A 40 3.17 12.52 12.35
N ALA A 41 2.70 13.05 13.47
CA ALA A 41 3.07 14.40 13.89
C ALA A 41 3.09 14.52 15.42
N LEU A 42 3.70 13.56 16.13
CA LEU A 42 3.79 13.62 17.61
C LEU A 42 4.46 14.92 18.06
N ASN A 43 5.47 15.38 17.30
CA ASN A 43 6.10 16.69 17.52
C ASN A 43 5.15 17.87 17.25
N SER A 44 4.17 17.74 16.36
CA SER A 44 3.13 18.76 16.16
C SER A 44 2.19 18.81 17.36
N LEU A 45 1.81 17.65 17.90
CA LEU A 45 1.00 17.58 19.12
C LEU A 45 1.77 18.08 20.35
N ILE A 46 3.04 17.73 20.48
CA ILE A 46 3.92 18.24 21.55
C ILE A 46 4.08 19.75 21.43
N THR A 47 4.36 20.26 20.22
CA THR A 47 4.47 21.70 19.95
C THR A 47 3.15 22.42 20.26
N PHE A 48 2.00 21.83 19.90
CA PHE A 48 0.68 22.35 20.26
C PHE A 48 0.56 22.52 21.78
N PHE A 49 0.89 21.49 22.57
CA PHE A 49 0.85 21.62 24.03
C PHE A 49 1.79 22.70 24.57
N PHE A 50 2.96 22.91 23.96
CA PHE A 50 3.86 24.00 24.35
C PHE A 50 3.32 25.38 23.98
N VAL A 51 2.76 25.55 22.78
CA VAL A 51 2.19 26.82 22.31
C VAL A 51 0.94 27.17 23.12
N THR A 52 0.01 26.22 23.29
CA THR A 52 -1.19 26.40 24.13
C THR A 52 -0.81 26.68 25.59
N GLY A 53 0.12 25.91 26.16
CA GLY A 53 0.59 26.13 27.54
C GLY A 53 1.27 27.48 27.72
N GLY A 54 2.14 27.87 26.78
CA GLY A 54 2.78 29.18 26.75
C GLY A 54 1.78 30.32 26.59
N LEU A 55 0.74 30.13 25.78
CA LEU A 55 -0.36 31.08 25.60
C LEU A 55 -1.12 31.30 26.91
N PHE A 56 -1.45 30.24 27.64
CA PHE A 56 -2.12 30.37 28.95
C PHE A 56 -1.26 31.08 29.98
N ILE A 57 0.06 30.81 30.01
CA ILE A 57 0.99 31.54 30.88
C ILE A 57 1.03 33.02 30.48
N PHE A 58 1.15 33.33 29.19
CA PHE A 58 1.15 34.69 28.67
C PHE A 58 -0.13 35.45 29.02
N VAL A 59 -1.30 34.84 28.84
CA VAL A 59 -2.60 35.42 29.20
C VAL A 59 -2.65 35.71 30.71
N SER A 60 -2.24 34.75 31.53
CA SER A 60 -2.23 34.90 32.99
C SER A 60 -1.33 36.06 33.44
N LEU A 61 -0.09 36.12 32.94
CA LEU A 61 0.84 37.21 33.26
C LEU A 61 0.33 38.56 32.74
N SER A 62 -0.25 38.60 31.54
CA SER A 62 -0.76 39.83 30.94
C SER A 62 -1.94 40.43 31.70
N ILE A 63 -2.77 39.59 32.32
CA ILE A 63 -3.86 40.03 33.20
C ILE A 63 -3.28 40.51 34.54
N ILE A 64 -2.40 39.72 35.17
CA ILE A 64 -1.78 40.07 36.47
C ILE A 64 -1.06 41.42 36.41
N PHE A 65 -0.29 41.67 35.35
CA PHE A 65 0.46 42.90 35.16
C PHE A 65 -0.31 44.00 34.43
N ARG A 66 -1.62 43.82 34.17
CA ARG A 66 -2.49 44.75 33.43
C ARG A 66 -1.97 45.16 32.04
N VAL A 67 -1.06 44.38 31.46
CA VAL A 67 -0.53 44.59 30.10
C VAL A 67 -1.65 44.49 29.07
N ALA A 68 -2.64 43.62 29.32
CA ALA A 68 -3.81 43.47 28.45
C ALA A 68 -4.69 44.73 28.36
N GLU A 69 -4.72 45.56 29.41
CA GLU A 69 -5.50 46.81 29.43
C GLU A 69 -4.78 47.93 28.66
N VAL A 70 -3.45 48.00 28.78
CA VAL A 70 -2.63 49.05 28.15
C VAL A 70 -2.34 48.76 26.68
N PHE A 71 -2.11 47.50 26.32
CA PHE A 71 -1.74 47.06 24.97
C PHE A 71 -2.76 46.07 24.38
N LEU A 72 -4.05 46.41 24.48
CA LEU A 72 -5.15 45.52 24.09
C LEU A 72 -5.02 44.97 22.66
N VAL A 73 -4.67 45.83 21.70
CA VAL A 73 -4.54 45.42 20.28
C VAL A 73 -3.43 44.39 20.11
N LEU A 74 -2.26 44.62 20.73
CA LEU A 74 -1.13 43.70 20.66
C LEU A 74 -1.44 42.37 21.37
N PHE A 75 -2.12 42.44 22.52
CA PHE A 75 -2.57 41.28 23.27
C PHE A 75 -3.50 40.38 22.44
N ILE A 76 -4.52 40.96 21.79
CA ILE A 76 -5.43 40.25 20.90
C ILE A 76 -4.68 39.67 19.70
N ALA A 77 -3.75 40.41 19.11
CA ALA A 77 -2.97 39.94 17.97
C ALA A 77 -2.13 38.69 18.31
N ILE A 78 -1.45 38.69 19.45
CA ILE A 78 -0.64 37.54 19.92
C ILE A 78 -1.53 36.31 20.12
N ILE A 79 -2.68 36.47 20.79
CA ILE A 79 -3.64 35.36 20.99
C ILE A 79 -4.11 34.81 19.65
N THR A 80 -4.48 35.70 18.72
CA THR A 80 -5.01 35.29 17.41
C THR A 80 -3.98 34.51 16.62
N ILE A 81 -2.72 34.98 16.58
CA ILE A 81 -1.63 34.29 15.88
C ILE A 81 -1.36 32.92 16.52
N ALA A 82 -1.23 32.86 17.85
CA ALA A 82 -0.99 31.60 18.56
C ALA A 82 -2.13 30.59 18.34
N ALA A 83 -3.39 31.04 18.39
CA ALA A 83 -4.54 30.19 18.13
C ALA A 83 -4.55 29.64 16.69
N ILE A 84 -4.19 30.47 15.69
CA ILE A 84 -4.07 30.01 14.29
C ILE A 84 -2.98 28.93 14.19
N VAL A 85 -1.81 29.15 14.81
CA VAL A 85 -0.71 28.18 14.82
C VAL A 85 -1.17 26.86 15.47
N ASP A 86 -1.87 26.92 16.60
CA ASP A 86 -2.39 25.74 17.29
C ASP A 86 -3.41 24.96 16.44
N ILE A 87 -4.33 25.66 15.78
CA ILE A 87 -5.29 25.04 14.85
C ILE A 87 -4.55 24.30 13.73
N VAL A 88 -3.52 24.93 13.15
CA VAL A 88 -2.70 24.30 12.11
C VAL A 88 -1.96 23.06 12.64
N LEU A 89 -1.39 23.12 13.84
CA LEU A 89 -0.67 22.00 14.46
C LEU A 89 -1.59 20.81 14.76
N VAL A 90 -2.80 21.07 15.27
CA VAL A 90 -3.82 20.04 15.51
C VAL A 90 -4.31 19.45 14.19
N PHE A 91 -4.58 20.29 13.19
CA PHE A 91 -4.99 19.84 11.87
C PHE A 91 -3.94 18.91 11.23
N ILE A 92 -2.65 19.28 11.31
CA ILE A 92 -1.54 18.44 10.85
C ILE A 92 -1.52 17.11 11.61
N TYR A 93 -1.70 17.13 12.94
CA TYR A 93 -1.75 15.91 13.75
C TYR A 93 -2.90 14.98 13.34
N LEU A 94 -4.12 15.49 13.23
CA LEU A 94 -5.29 14.70 12.84
C LEU A 94 -5.12 14.11 11.44
N ARG A 95 -4.58 14.88 10.49
CA ARG A 95 -4.30 14.41 9.13
C ARG A 95 -3.16 13.39 9.07
N SER A 96 -2.23 13.44 10.00
CA SER A 96 -1.11 12.48 10.07
C SER A 96 -1.47 11.15 10.70
N HIS A 97 -2.47 11.13 11.59
CA HIS A 97 -2.89 9.92 12.30
C HIS A 97 -3.95 9.14 11.49
N VAL A 98 -3.60 8.75 10.26
CA VAL A 98 -4.49 8.01 9.36
C VAL A 98 -4.14 6.53 9.39
N LEU A 99 -5.15 5.70 9.62
CA LEU A 99 -5.06 4.25 9.46
C LEU A 99 -4.70 3.91 8.02
N ILE A 100 -3.70 3.03 7.85
CA ILE A 100 -3.42 2.45 6.55
C ILE A 100 -4.55 1.46 6.26
N LYS A 101 -5.35 1.77 5.24
CA LYS A 101 -6.52 0.97 4.87
C LYS A 101 -6.67 0.88 3.36
N PRO A 102 -7.28 -0.19 2.85
CA PRO A 102 -7.70 -0.25 1.45
C PRO A 102 -8.72 0.86 1.16
N LEU A 103 -8.62 1.45 -0.02
CA LEU A 103 -9.50 2.52 -0.50
C LEU A 103 -10.38 2.04 -1.64
N GLU A 104 -9.76 1.46 -2.67
CA GLU A 104 -10.38 1.03 -3.91
C GLU A 104 -9.56 -0.08 -4.55
N ASN A 105 -10.13 -0.76 -5.52
CA ASN A 105 -9.48 -1.85 -6.24
C ASN A 105 -9.65 -1.66 -7.74
N TRP A 106 -8.54 -1.45 -8.44
CA TRP A 106 -8.58 -1.30 -9.89
C TRP A 106 -8.38 -2.64 -10.58
N VAL A 107 -8.99 -2.85 -11.73
CA VAL A 107 -8.99 -4.16 -12.40
C VAL A 107 -8.68 -4.04 -13.88
N GLU A 108 -7.86 -4.96 -14.37
CA GLU A 108 -7.72 -5.28 -15.80
C GLU A 108 -8.18 -6.72 -16.04
N VAL A 109 -8.85 -6.94 -17.18
CA VAL A 109 -9.36 -8.26 -17.58
C VAL A 109 -8.59 -8.76 -18.79
N TYR A 110 -8.16 -10.00 -18.73
CA TYR A 110 -7.42 -10.68 -19.79
C TYR A 110 -8.09 -11.99 -20.15
N LYS A 111 -8.22 -12.24 -21.45
CA LYS A 111 -8.75 -13.48 -22.04
C LYS A 111 -7.59 -14.30 -22.59
N GLY A 112 -7.57 -15.58 -22.24
CA GLY A 112 -6.59 -16.55 -22.67
C GLY A 112 -7.16 -17.55 -23.66
N GLU A 113 -6.58 -18.74 -23.65
CA GLU A 113 -6.98 -19.84 -24.54
C GLU A 113 -8.37 -20.41 -24.18
N SER A 114 -9.00 -21.07 -25.14
CA SER A 114 -10.29 -21.75 -24.96
C SER A 114 -10.10 -23.24 -25.16
N HIS A 115 -10.60 -24.05 -24.22
CA HIS A 115 -10.58 -25.51 -24.31
C HIS A 115 -12.01 -26.05 -24.20
N GLY A 116 -12.53 -26.57 -25.32
CA GLY A 116 -13.92 -27.01 -25.41
C GLY A 116 -14.87 -25.83 -25.17
N THR A 117 -15.72 -25.95 -24.15
CA THR A 117 -16.68 -24.91 -23.75
C THR A 117 -16.13 -23.94 -22.71
N ASN A 118 -14.91 -24.15 -22.21
CA ASN A 118 -14.32 -23.30 -21.18
C ASN A 118 -13.32 -22.32 -21.78
N VAL A 119 -13.42 -21.07 -21.35
CA VAL A 119 -12.50 -19.99 -21.72
C VAL A 119 -11.75 -19.55 -20.47
N TYR A 120 -10.42 -19.49 -20.55
CA TYR A 120 -9.60 -19.03 -19.43
C TYR A 120 -9.52 -17.51 -19.39
N TYR A 121 -9.68 -16.95 -18.19
CA TYR A 121 -9.54 -15.53 -17.92
C TYR A 121 -8.57 -15.30 -16.77
N CYS A 122 -7.95 -14.12 -16.78
CA CYS A 122 -7.20 -13.58 -15.66
C CYS A 122 -7.74 -12.19 -15.33
N PHE A 123 -8.10 -11.99 -14.07
CA PHE A 123 -8.37 -10.67 -13.52
C PHE A 123 -7.15 -10.20 -12.75
N THR A 124 -6.53 -9.12 -13.20
CA THR A 124 -5.44 -8.47 -12.48
C THR A 124 -6.03 -7.37 -11.61
N TYR A 125 -6.05 -7.61 -10.30
CA TYR A 125 -6.50 -6.66 -9.29
C TYR A 125 -5.33 -5.82 -8.79
N TYR A 126 -5.61 -4.54 -8.59
CA TYR A 126 -4.69 -3.54 -8.06
C TYR A 126 -5.31 -2.83 -6.87
N PRO A 127 -5.30 -3.47 -5.69
CA PRO A 127 -5.76 -2.82 -4.47
C PRO A 127 -4.91 -1.59 -4.13
N ILE A 128 -5.60 -0.51 -3.78
CA ILE A 128 -5.04 0.79 -3.46
C ILE A 128 -5.18 1.06 -1.97
N PHE A 129 -4.10 1.53 -1.34
CA PHE A 129 -4.04 1.79 0.09
C PHE A 129 -3.77 3.26 0.36
N SER A 130 -4.31 3.76 1.48
CA SER A 130 -4.07 5.13 1.94
C SER A 130 -2.60 5.45 2.26
N GLY A 131 -1.76 4.42 2.41
CA GLY A 131 -0.42 4.55 2.95
C GLY A 131 0.39 3.27 2.82
N LYS A 132 1.62 3.28 3.36
CA LYS A 132 2.56 2.15 3.42
C LYS A 132 3.45 2.31 4.64
N CYS A 133 3.68 1.24 5.41
CA CYS A 133 4.49 1.32 6.63
C CYS A 133 5.61 0.29 6.61
N HIS A 134 6.82 0.77 6.85
CA HIS A 134 8.01 -0.05 6.97
C HIS A 134 8.26 -0.34 8.47
N PRO A 135 8.59 -1.58 8.86
CA PRO A 135 8.67 -1.93 10.28
C PRO A 135 9.87 -1.33 11.02
N ASN A 136 10.98 -1.07 10.32
CA ASN A 136 12.02 -0.18 10.84
C ASN A 136 11.57 1.28 10.69
N GLN A 137 11.34 1.95 11.83
CA GLN A 137 10.84 3.33 11.87
C GLN A 137 11.73 4.33 11.13
N ALA A 138 13.05 4.16 11.18
CA ALA A 138 13.97 5.08 10.51
C ALA A 138 13.89 4.94 8.99
N LYS A 139 13.93 3.71 8.48
CA LYS A 139 13.73 3.46 7.06
C LYS A 139 12.32 3.91 6.63
N ASN A 140 11.29 3.74 7.46
CA ASN A 140 9.94 4.25 7.19
C ASN A 140 9.93 5.75 6.87
N VAL A 141 10.64 6.56 7.66
CA VAL A 141 10.77 8.01 7.39
C VAL A 141 11.41 8.26 6.02
N LEU A 142 12.45 7.51 5.66
CA LEU A 142 13.09 7.65 4.33
C LEU A 142 12.14 7.25 3.19
N TYR A 143 11.39 6.17 3.35
CA TYR A 143 10.36 5.76 2.38
C TYR A 143 9.26 6.80 2.22
N LYS A 144 8.88 7.50 3.29
CA LYS A 144 7.92 8.61 3.20
C LYS A 144 8.49 9.77 2.38
N ILE A 145 9.77 10.09 2.57
CA ILE A 145 10.44 11.12 1.77
C ILE A 145 10.46 10.72 0.28
N LEU A 146 10.71 9.44 -0.05
CA LEU A 146 10.59 8.94 -1.42
C LEU A 146 9.20 9.09 -2.00
N GLN A 147 8.18 8.69 -1.24
CA GLN A 147 6.78 8.83 -1.65
C GLN A 147 6.41 10.29 -1.93
N GLU A 148 6.85 11.22 -1.08
CA GLU A 148 6.57 12.64 -1.23
C GLU A 148 7.34 13.27 -2.41
N GLU A 149 8.64 13.01 -2.53
CA GLU A 149 9.49 13.69 -3.50
C GLU A 149 9.43 13.04 -4.90
N LEU A 150 9.42 11.71 -4.97
CA LEU A 150 9.44 10.97 -6.24
C LEU A 150 8.04 10.60 -6.73
N PHE A 151 7.18 10.03 -5.86
CA PHE A 151 5.84 9.62 -6.30
C PHE A 151 4.80 10.73 -6.22
N LYS A 152 5.06 11.78 -5.44
CA LYS A 152 4.11 12.85 -5.11
C LYS A 152 2.78 12.33 -4.53
N SER A 153 2.81 11.15 -3.94
CA SER A 153 1.62 10.49 -3.40
C SER A 153 2.02 9.56 -2.27
N LYS A 154 1.21 9.54 -1.22
CA LYS A 154 1.33 8.61 -0.08
C LYS A 154 0.63 7.28 -0.34
N ILE A 155 -0.19 7.25 -1.39
CA ILE A 155 -0.95 6.08 -1.79
C ILE A 155 0.02 4.99 -2.21
N ASP A 156 -0.33 3.78 -1.79
CA ASP A 156 0.38 2.59 -2.21
C ASP A 156 -0.53 1.59 -2.91
N ILE A 157 0.07 0.63 -3.58
CA ILE A 157 -0.61 -0.24 -4.55
C ILE A 157 0.05 -1.61 -4.52
N THR A 158 -0.78 -2.64 -4.51
CA THR A 158 -0.33 -4.03 -4.69
C THR A 158 -0.95 -4.62 -5.95
N GLN A 159 -0.52 -5.81 -6.34
CA GLN A 159 -1.02 -6.52 -7.52
C GLN A 159 -1.28 -7.98 -7.20
N ILE A 160 -2.46 -8.47 -7.60
CA ILE A 160 -2.86 -9.88 -7.50
C ILE A 160 -3.48 -10.30 -8.82
N GLU A 161 -3.12 -11.48 -9.29
CA GLU A 161 -3.74 -12.11 -10.44
C GLU A 161 -4.69 -13.22 -9.94
N VAL A 162 -5.91 -13.21 -10.43
CA VAL A 162 -6.92 -14.23 -10.16
C VAL A 162 -7.20 -14.96 -11.46
N TYR A 163 -6.94 -16.26 -11.47
CA TYR A 163 -7.15 -17.11 -12.64
C TYR A 163 -8.47 -17.84 -12.51
N LEU A 164 -9.27 -17.83 -13.57
CA LEU A 164 -10.57 -18.47 -13.60
C LEU A 164 -10.88 -19.05 -14.98
N SER A 165 -11.79 -20.01 -15.02
CA SER A 165 -12.38 -20.55 -16.24
C SER A 165 -13.88 -20.23 -16.28
N LEU A 166 -14.34 -19.61 -17.37
CA LEU A 166 -15.76 -19.34 -17.61
C LEU A 166 -16.31 -20.32 -18.65
N ASN A 167 -17.53 -20.79 -18.43
CA ASN A 167 -18.23 -21.61 -19.40
C ASN A 167 -18.91 -20.73 -20.46
N ALA A 168 -18.55 -20.91 -21.72
CA ALA A 168 -19.09 -20.14 -22.85
C ALA A 168 -20.59 -20.37 -23.10
N ILE A 169 -21.17 -21.48 -22.62
CA ILE A 169 -22.59 -21.80 -22.78
C ILE A 169 -23.41 -21.23 -21.62
N ASN A 170 -22.86 -21.24 -20.39
CA ASN A 170 -23.51 -20.67 -19.21
C ASN A 170 -22.58 -19.68 -18.53
N THR A 171 -22.71 -18.41 -18.91
CA THR A 171 -21.88 -17.30 -18.45
C THR A 171 -21.95 -17.03 -16.94
N LYS A 172 -22.95 -17.60 -16.23
CA LYS A 172 -23.06 -17.52 -14.77
C LYS A 172 -22.22 -18.57 -14.04
N ASN A 173 -21.78 -19.62 -14.73
CA ASN A 173 -20.94 -20.65 -14.15
C ASN A 173 -19.47 -20.34 -14.46
N PHE A 174 -18.73 -19.95 -13.41
CA PHE A 174 -17.29 -19.76 -13.46
C PHE A 174 -16.63 -20.55 -12.32
N ASN A 175 -15.40 -21.00 -12.57
CA ASN A 175 -14.58 -21.65 -11.57
C ASN A 175 -13.31 -20.82 -11.35
N ILE A 176 -13.05 -20.41 -10.11
CA ILE A 176 -11.81 -19.76 -9.73
C ILE A 176 -10.77 -20.87 -9.59
N LEU A 177 -9.68 -20.80 -10.34
CA LEU A 177 -8.62 -21.79 -10.28
C LEU A 177 -7.70 -21.51 -9.08
N GLY A 178 -7.29 -20.25 -8.95
CA GLY A 178 -6.43 -19.81 -7.87
C GLY A 178 -5.88 -18.40 -8.04
N TYR A 179 -4.96 -18.05 -7.15
CA TYR A 179 -4.37 -16.73 -7.00
C TYR A 179 -2.89 -16.76 -7.32
N TYR A 180 -2.36 -15.68 -7.89
CA TYR A 180 -0.93 -15.50 -8.10
C TYR A 180 -0.52 -14.10 -7.66
N PHE A 181 0.38 -14.05 -6.70
CA PHE A 181 0.89 -12.79 -6.15
C PHE A 181 2.29 -12.98 -5.57
N GLN A 182 2.92 -11.87 -5.23
CA GLN A 182 4.24 -11.85 -4.60
C GLN A 182 4.17 -12.46 -3.19
N TYR A 183 4.92 -13.54 -2.95
CA TYR A 183 4.86 -14.31 -1.70
C TYR A 183 6.23 -14.51 -1.09
N ALA A 184 6.28 -14.50 0.25
CA ALA A 184 7.45 -14.73 1.07
C ALA A 184 7.19 -15.86 2.08
N GLU A 185 7.36 -17.09 1.62
CA GLU A 185 7.10 -18.29 2.41
C GLU A 185 7.85 -18.30 3.75
N GLY A 186 7.12 -18.56 4.84
CA GLY A 186 7.72 -18.87 6.15
C GLY A 186 8.41 -17.71 6.88
N SER A 187 8.32 -16.47 6.38
CA SER A 187 8.89 -15.31 7.06
C SER A 187 7.97 -14.80 8.19
N PRO A 188 8.50 -14.51 9.40
CA PRO A 188 7.75 -13.83 10.45
C PRO A 188 7.20 -12.46 10.03
N PHE A 189 6.12 -12.07 10.69
CA PHE A 189 5.51 -10.75 10.49
C PHE A 189 6.54 -9.64 10.70
N LYS A 190 6.59 -8.68 9.76
CA LYS A 190 7.52 -7.53 9.75
C LYS A 190 9.02 -7.86 9.62
N GLU A 191 9.38 -9.01 9.05
CA GLU A 191 10.79 -9.36 8.81
C GLU A 191 11.43 -8.58 7.64
N GLU A 192 12.54 -7.83 7.89
CA GLU A 192 13.26 -7.06 6.85
C GLU A 192 13.68 -7.89 5.63
N LYS A 193 14.01 -9.17 5.87
CA LYS A 193 14.65 -10.08 4.93
C LYS A 193 13.64 -11.02 4.26
N ILE A 194 12.81 -10.44 3.42
CA ILE A 194 11.88 -11.18 2.56
C ILE A 194 12.41 -11.21 1.13
N ASN A 195 12.37 -12.37 0.45
CA ASN A 195 12.55 -12.42 -1.00
C ASN A 195 11.31 -11.82 -1.67
N ARG A 196 11.50 -10.68 -2.35
CA ARG A 196 10.45 -9.87 -2.96
C ARG A 196 10.33 -10.11 -4.46
N ASN A 197 11.13 -10.99 -5.05
CA ASN A 197 11.15 -11.13 -6.50
C ASN A 197 10.20 -12.24 -6.97
N SER A 198 9.95 -13.22 -6.11
CA SER A 198 9.20 -14.41 -6.44
C SER A 198 7.69 -14.18 -6.30
N TRP A 199 6.97 -14.47 -7.38
CA TRP A 199 5.54 -14.69 -7.37
C TRP A 199 5.24 -16.19 -7.21
N LYS A 200 4.18 -16.52 -6.46
CA LYS A 200 3.77 -17.90 -6.17
C LYS A 200 2.28 -18.09 -6.44
N TYR A 201 1.94 -19.28 -6.93
CA TYR A 201 0.56 -19.70 -7.19
C TYR A 201 -0.06 -20.40 -5.99
N PHE A 202 -1.33 -20.09 -5.76
CA PHE A 202 -2.12 -20.61 -4.67
C PHE A 202 -3.44 -21.15 -5.22
N PRO A 203 -3.67 -22.48 -5.21
CA PRO A 203 -4.91 -23.06 -5.69
C PRO A 203 -6.09 -22.69 -4.76
N ILE A 204 -7.31 -22.63 -5.31
CA ILE A 204 -8.52 -22.32 -4.53
C ILE A 204 -8.88 -23.45 -3.55
N GLU A 205 -8.66 -24.70 -3.95
CA GLU A 205 -8.94 -25.89 -3.14
C GLU A 205 -7.72 -26.17 -2.27
N LYS A 206 -7.88 -26.07 -0.94
CA LYS A 206 -6.82 -26.41 0.01
C LYS A 206 -6.55 -27.91 -0.08
N THR A 207 -5.30 -28.28 -0.34
CA THR A 207 -4.83 -29.61 0.05
C THR A 207 -4.79 -29.65 1.57
N ILE A 208 -5.53 -30.59 2.18
CA ILE A 208 -5.62 -30.79 3.63
C ILE A 208 -4.20 -30.79 4.22
N ASN A 209 -3.95 -29.94 5.22
CA ASN A 209 -2.69 -29.73 5.97
C ASN A 209 -1.64 -28.75 5.39
N ASN A 210 -1.90 -28.05 4.29
CA ASN A 210 -1.01 -26.96 3.88
C ASN A 210 -1.47 -25.63 4.48
N ASN A 211 -0.60 -25.00 5.29
CA ASN A 211 -0.71 -23.58 5.63
C ASN A 211 -0.46 -22.79 4.34
N ILE A 212 -1.52 -22.45 3.60
CA ILE A 212 -1.37 -21.86 2.27
C ILE A 212 -1.12 -20.35 2.36
N ILE A 213 -1.17 -19.72 3.54
CA ILE A 213 -0.97 -18.28 3.66
C ILE A 213 -0.07 -17.91 4.83
N ALA A 214 1.04 -17.25 4.49
CA ALA A 214 1.66 -16.20 5.29
C ALA A 214 2.63 -15.42 4.39
N THR A 215 2.15 -14.31 3.83
CA THR A 215 2.84 -13.03 3.64
C THR A 215 2.25 -12.31 2.44
N ALA A 216 1.61 -11.18 2.71
CA ALA A 216 1.71 -10.10 1.76
C ALA A 216 2.99 -9.34 2.08
N ASN A 217 3.58 -8.87 0.98
CA ASN A 217 4.82 -8.11 0.91
C ASN A 217 4.97 -7.18 2.12
N TRP A 218 6.21 -6.94 2.51
CA TRP A 218 6.61 -6.22 3.71
C TRP A 218 5.97 -4.83 3.93
N ASP A 219 5.34 -4.32 2.89
CA ASP A 219 4.77 -3.00 2.75
C ASP A 219 3.25 -2.95 3.02
N HIS A 220 2.62 -4.14 3.06
CA HIS A 220 1.19 -4.37 3.04
C HIS A 220 0.88 -5.77 3.52
N GLN A 221 0.58 -5.96 4.80
CA GLN A 221 0.31 -7.28 5.35
C GLN A 221 -1.19 -7.55 5.28
N PHE A 222 -1.65 -8.14 4.17
CA PHE A 222 -3.00 -8.68 4.00
C PHE A 222 -2.99 -10.21 3.93
N GLU A 223 -3.87 -10.83 4.70
CA GLU A 223 -4.16 -12.26 4.62
C GLU A 223 -5.35 -12.51 3.67
N TRP A 224 -5.32 -13.63 2.95
CA TRP A 224 -6.24 -13.96 1.85
C TRP A 224 -7.20 -15.10 2.20
N LYS A 225 -8.32 -14.79 2.88
CA LYS A 225 -9.48 -15.70 3.11
C LYS A 225 -9.25 -16.87 4.10
N ASP A 226 -10.21 -17.03 5.01
CA ASP A 226 -10.59 -18.21 5.82
C ASP A 226 -9.47 -19.19 6.23
N ASP A 227 -8.35 -18.68 6.73
CA ASP A 227 -7.31 -19.47 7.41
C ASP A 227 -6.89 -18.89 8.78
N LEU A 228 -7.66 -17.91 9.28
CA LEU A 228 -7.50 -17.30 10.60
C LEU A 228 -7.38 -18.34 11.73
N GLU A 229 -7.96 -19.53 11.56
CA GLU A 229 -7.91 -20.62 12.54
C GLU A 229 -6.54 -21.31 12.61
N LEU A 230 -5.74 -21.33 11.53
CA LEU A 230 -4.45 -22.05 11.49
C LEU A 230 -3.23 -21.20 11.87
N ASP A 231 -3.37 -19.86 11.94
CA ASP A 231 -2.27 -18.91 12.21
C ASP A 231 -2.52 -18.00 13.44
N TYR A 232 -3.41 -18.43 14.36
CA TYR A 232 -3.86 -17.68 15.55
C TYR A 232 -2.71 -17.08 16.38
N ASP A 233 -1.61 -17.83 16.55
CA ASP A 233 -0.45 -17.44 17.36
C ASP A 233 0.25 -16.17 16.83
N LYS A 234 0.18 -15.93 15.51
CA LYS A 234 0.78 -14.75 14.86
C LYS A 234 -0.18 -13.56 14.83
N LEU A 235 -1.49 -13.83 14.76
CA LEU A 235 -2.56 -12.85 14.60
C LEU A 235 -2.85 -12.03 15.88
N HIS A 236 -2.65 -12.63 17.06
CA HIS A 236 -2.85 -11.94 18.35
C HIS A 236 -2.02 -10.65 18.48
N ASN A 237 -0.75 -10.68 18.04
CA ASN A 237 0.17 -9.56 18.22
C ASN A 237 -0.24 -8.31 17.45
N TYR A 238 -1.01 -8.46 16.38
CA TYR A 238 -1.38 -7.37 15.47
C TYR A 238 -2.88 -7.12 15.34
N ALA A 239 -3.68 -7.81 16.17
CA ALA A 239 -5.09 -7.52 16.39
C ALA A 239 -5.30 -6.11 17.00
N PRO A 240 -6.44 -5.47 16.74
CA PRO A 240 -7.57 -5.97 15.96
C PRO A 240 -7.39 -5.80 14.44
N TRP A 241 -7.98 -6.72 13.68
CA TRP A 241 -8.00 -6.77 12.22
C TRP A 241 -9.34 -6.29 11.66
N ILE A 242 -9.36 -5.88 10.39
CA ILE A 242 -10.56 -5.57 9.62
C ILE A 242 -10.51 -6.34 8.31
N ILE A 243 -11.60 -7.02 7.97
CA ILE A 243 -11.79 -7.65 6.65
C ILE A 243 -12.45 -6.64 5.72
N GLN A 244 -11.75 -6.28 4.65
CA GLN A 244 -12.30 -5.52 3.54
C GLN A 244 -12.84 -6.48 2.48
N LYS A 245 -14.14 -6.39 2.24
CA LYS A 245 -14.81 -6.96 1.07
C LYS A 245 -15.01 -5.85 0.05
N TRP A 246 -14.91 -6.18 -1.23
CA TRP A 246 -15.13 -5.22 -2.31
C TRP A 246 -16.59 -5.21 -2.74
N ASP A 247 -17.01 -4.07 -3.25
CA ASP A 247 -18.37 -3.83 -3.73
C ASP A 247 -18.33 -3.19 -5.12
N GLU A 248 -19.51 -2.95 -5.69
CA GLU A 248 -19.67 -2.35 -7.01
C GLU A 248 -19.06 -0.93 -7.12
N PHE A 249 -18.92 -0.21 -6.02
CA PHE A 249 -18.42 1.17 -6.03
C PHE A 249 -16.90 1.27 -5.86
N SER A 250 -16.32 0.29 -5.16
CA SER A 250 -14.89 0.21 -4.88
C SER A 250 -14.09 -0.48 -5.99
N ILE A 251 -14.72 -1.32 -6.82
CA ILE A 251 -14.08 -1.92 -8.00
C ILE A 251 -14.19 -1.01 -9.22
N LYS A 252 -13.04 -0.64 -9.79
CA LYS A 252 -12.93 0.29 -10.93
C LYS A 252 -12.11 -0.29 -12.09
N PRO A 253 -12.45 0.00 -13.36
CA PRO A 253 -11.63 -0.37 -14.52
C PRO A 253 -10.33 0.41 -14.54
N LEU A 254 -9.17 -0.25 -14.67
CA LEU A 254 -7.89 0.46 -14.73
C LEU A 254 -7.77 1.33 -16.00
N THR A 255 -7.55 2.63 -15.79
CA THR A 255 -7.43 3.62 -16.87
C THR A 255 -5.98 4.07 -17.07
N LYS A 256 -5.67 4.57 -18.27
CA LYS A 256 -4.36 5.18 -18.56
C LYS A 256 -4.12 6.44 -17.73
N ALA A 257 -5.16 7.25 -17.50
CA ALA A 257 -5.09 8.43 -16.65
C ALA A 257 -4.63 8.05 -15.23
N PHE A 258 -5.27 7.04 -14.62
CA PHE A 258 -4.87 6.56 -13.30
C PHE A 258 -3.44 6.01 -13.26
N LYS A 259 -3.00 5.27 -14.29
CA LYS A 259 -1.60 4.81 -14.40
C LYS A 259 -0.60 5.98 -14.40
N ASN A 260 -0.92 7.06 -15.13
CA ASN A 260 -0.09 8.25 -15.18
C ASN A 260 -0.04 8.97 -13.82
N ASP A 261 -1.21 9.16 -13.18
CA ASP A 261 -1.32 9.82 -11.88
C ASP A 261 -0.55 9.07 -10.79
N MET A 262 -0.58 7.73 -10.84
CA MET A 262 0.12 6.86 -9.89
C MET A 262 1.61 6.64 -10.23
N ARG A 263 2.10 7.18 -11.35
CA ARG A 263 3.47 6.98 -11.86
C ARG A 263 3.83 5.50 -11.98
N TRP A 264 2.97 4.73 -12.62
CA TRP A 264 2.99 3.27 -12.70
C TRP A 264 4.37 2.65 -12.99
N GLU A 265 5.10 3.22 -13.97
CA GLU A 265 6.41 2.71 -14.41
C GLU A 265 7.50 2.86 -13.35
N LEU A 266 7.44 3.89 -12.51
CA LEU A 266 8.40 4.07 -11.41
C LEU A 266 8.17 3.05 -10.29
N ARG A 267 6.93 2.55 -10.16
CA ARG A 267 6.55 1.53 -9.19
C ARG A 267 6.84 0.09 -9.64
N GLY A 268 7.26 -0.11 -10.90
CA GLY A 268 7.63 -1.44 -11.42
C GLY A 268 6.45 -2.42 -11.55
N ILE A 269 5.22 -1.91 -11.61
CA ILE A 269 4.00 -2.74 -11.71
C ILE A 269 3.81 -3.17 -13.16
N GLU A 270 3.65 -4.47 -13.37
CA GLU A 270 3.48 -5.06 -14.70
C GLU A 270 2.03 -5.44 -14.94
N SER A 271 1.47 -4.99 -16.06
CA SER A 271 0.04 -5.18 -16.32
C SER A 271 -0.34 -6.55 -16.87
N GLN A 272 0.59 -7.29 -17.48
CA GLN A 272 0.26 -8.55 -18.16
C GLN A 272 0.24 -9.73 -17.18
N PRO A 273 -0.74 -10.66 -17.30
CA PRO A 273 -0.77 -11.88 -16.52
C PRO A 273 0.47 -12.75 -16.78
N LYS A 274 0.96 -13.39 -15.71
CA LYS A 274 2.24 -14.10 -15.73
C LYS A 274 2.11 -15.59 -16.04
N LEU A 275 1.04 -16.22 -15.56
CA LEU A 275 0.80 -17.65 -15.73
C LEU A 275 -0.10 -17.93 -16.92
N LYS A 276 -0.05 -19.18 -17.39
CA LYS A 276 -0.91 -19.70 -18.45
C LYS A 276 -1.60 -20.97 -17.90
N PRO A 277 -2.79 -20.84 -17.27
CA PRO A 277 -3.42 -21.95 -16.56
C PRO A 277 -3.82 -23.14 -17.46
N TRP A 278 -3.87 -22.92 -18.77
CA TRP A 278 -4.10 -23.98 -19.76
C TRP A 278 -2.84 -24.81 -20.10
N LYS A 279 -1.66 -24.39 -19.64
CA LYS A 279 -0.42 -25.18 -19.80
C LYS A 279 -0.28 -26.16 -18.65
N SER A 280 0.32 -27.33 -18.93
CA SER A 280 0.69 -28.28 -17.88
C SER A 280 1.66 -27.64 -16.89
N ASN A 281 1.56 -28.02 -15.61
CA ASN A 281 2.45 -27.60 -14.53
C ASN A 281 2.48 -26.10 -14.21
N PHE A 282 1.47 -25.32 -14.64
CA PHE A 282 1.43 -23.88 -14.38
C PHE A 282 1.51 -23.52 -12.89
N GLU A 283 0.98 -24.39 -12.02
CA GLU A 283 0.99 -24.24 -10.55
C GLU A 283 2.40 -24.19 -9.96
N SER A 284 3.36 -24.88 -10.60
CA SER A 284 4.76 -24.94 -10.19
C SER A 284 5.64 -23.84 -10.81
N THR A 285 5.05 -23.00 -11.68
CA THR A 285 5.79 -21.96 -12.39
C THR A 285 6.05 -20.78 -11.45
N SER A 286 7.33 -20.48 -11.22
CA SER A 286 7.75 -19.26 -10.53
C SER A 286 8.02 -18.14 -11.54
N TYR A 287 7.70 -16.91 -11.16
CA TYR A 287 8.04 -15.73 -11.92
C TYR A 287 8.88 -14.80 -11.03
N ASP A 288 10.11 -14.54 -11.46
CA ASP A 288 11.01 -13.61 -10.80
C ASP A 288 10.91 -12.23 -11.44
N ASN A 289 10.26 -11.30 -10.74
CA ASN A 289 10.20 -9.91 -11.14
C ASN A 289 11.30 -9.09 -10.45
N PHE A 290 12.41 -8.87 -11.15
CA PHE A 290 13.50 -8.03 -10.64
C PHE A 290 13.14 -6.55 -10.50
N LYS A 291 12.01 -6.10 -11.07
CA LYS A 291 11.49 -4.73 -10.96
C LYS A 291 10.40 -4.56 -9.91
N ALA A 292 9.87 -5.64 -9.32
CA ALA A 292 8.76 -5.59 -8.35
C ALA A 292 9.07 -4.80 -7.06
N TYR A 293 10.35 -4.49 -6.82
CA TYR A 293 10.84 -3.76 -5.65
C TYR A 293 11.71 -2.56 -6.05
N LYS A 294 11.50 -2.01 -7.25
CA LYS A 294 12.28 -0.89 -7.79
C LYS A 294 12.28 0.33 -6.85
N ASP A 295 11.17 0.60 -6.18
CA ASP A 295 11.06 1.65 -5.16
C ASP A 295 11.98 1.38 -3.95
N LEU A 296 12.03 0.13 -3.47
CA LEU A 296 12.94 -0.29 -2.41
C LEU A 296 14.40 -0.26 -2.85
N GLN A 297 14.72 -0.69 -4.08
CA GLN A 297 16.06 -0.58 -4.66
C GLN A 297 16.51 0.87 -4.73
N LEU A 298 15.68 1.76 -5.28
CA LEU A 298 15.98 3.18 -5.35
C LEU A 298 16.28 3.77 -3.98
N MET A 299 15.53 3.35 -2.95
CA MET A 299 15.79 3.78 -1.58
C MET A 299 17.09 3.21 -1.01
N ASN A 300 17.36 1.92 -1.22
CA ASN A 300 18.61 1.30 -0.78
C ASN A 300 19.82 1.94 -1.47
N ASP A 301 19.73 2.22 -2.77
CA ASP A 301 20.76 2.93 -3.53
C ASP A 301 20.97 4.35 -3.00
N ALA A 302 19.88 5.06 -2.67
CA ALA A 302 19.96 6.38 -2.05
C ALA A 302 20.63 6.31 -0.67
N ILE A 303 20.30 5.30 0.14
CA ILE A 303 20.92 5.04 1.44
C ILE A 303 22.42 4.77 1.28
N GLU A 304 22.80 3.90 0.36
CA GLU A 304 24.21 3.57 0.10
C GLU A 304 24.99 4.80 -0.37
N LYS A 305 24.41 5.66 -1.21
CA LYS A 305 25.07 6.87 -1.71
C LYS A 305 25.22 7.97 -0.66
N ILE A 306 24.18 8.22 0.15
CA ILE A 306 24.16 9.36 1.09
C ILE A 306 24.81 8.99 2.42
N ILE A 307 24.52 7.79 2.94
CA ILE A 307 24.98 7.36 4.27
C ILE A 307 26.21 6.46 4.16
N GLY A 308 26.30 5.63 3.12
CA GLY A 308 27.37 4.66 2.93
C GLY A 308 26.92 3.22 3.17
N LYS A 309 27.52 2.29 2.42
CA LYS A 309 27.15 0.86 2.36
C LYS A 309 27.30 0.10 3.68
N ASP A 310 28.23 0.52 4.53
CA ASP A 310 28.57 -0.19 5.77
C ASP A 310 27.75 0.27 6.99
N ILE A 311 26.90 1.29 6.84
CA ILE A 311 26.16 1.87 7.97
C ILE A 311 24.77 1.24 8.10
N LYS A 312 24.54 0.57 9.22
CA LYS A 312 23.25 -0.05 9.53
C LYS A 312 22.28 0.95 10.19
N ILE A 313 21.24 1.35 9.45
CA ILE A 313 20.15 2.21 9.96
C ILE A 313 19.26 1.42 10.93
N LYS A 314 19.23 1.80 12.21
CA LYS A 314 18.36 1.17 13.22
C LYS A 314 17.39 2.15 13.89
N LYS A 315 17.77 3.42 14.04
CA LYS A 315 17.01 4.43 14.78
C LYS A 315 16.92 5.74 13.98
N ILE A 316 15.89 6.54 14.25
CA ILE A 316 15.65 7.82 13.56
C ILE A 316 16.85 8.78 13.71
N LYS A 317 17.54 8.73 14.86
CA LYS A 317 18.75 9.54 15.08
C LYS A 317 19.87 9.25 14.06
N ASP A 318 19.92 8.04 13.50
CA ASP A 318 20.95 7.62 12.56
C ASP A 318 20.79 8.33 11.20
N ILE A 319 19.57 8.77 10.87
CA ILE A 319 19.23 9.42 9.59
C ILE A 319 18.99 10.93 9.72
N LYS A 320 18.86 11.47 10.93
CA LYS A 320 18.38 12.84 11.19
C LYS A 320 19.17 13.92 10.44
N LYS A 321 20.50 13.79 10.38
CA LYS A 321 21.38 14.75 9.69
C LYS A 321 21.30 14.68 8.16
N TYR A 322 20.82 13.56 7.61
CA TYR A 322 20.81 13.28 6.18
C TYR A 322 19.47 13.57 5.50
N ILE A 323 18.43 13.96 6.27
CA ILE A 323 17.06 14.15 5.74
C ILE A 323 17.04 15.15 4.56
N LEU A 324 17.79 16.24 4.65
CA LEU A 324 17.85 17.24 3.58
C LEU A 324 18.57 16.70 2.33
N ASP A 325 19.64 15.92 2.53
CA ASP A 325 20.40 15.29 1.44
C ASP A 325 19.53 14.28 0.67
N PHE A 326 18.74 13.47 1.39
CA PHE A 326 17.75 12.58 0.77
C PHE A 326 16.72 13.33 -0.07
N LYS A 327 16.17 14.44 0.46
CA LYS A 327 15.22 15.26 -0.29
C LYS A 327 15.84 15.83 -1.57
N ALA A 328 17.07 16.35 -1.49
CA ALA A 328 17.77 16.89 -2.65
C ALA A 328 18.03 15.79 -3.70
N TYR A 329 18.63 14.68 -3.29
CA TYR A 329 18.95 13.56 -4.18
C TYR A 329 17.72 13.00 -4.91
N LEU A 330 16.60 12.83 -4.21
CA LEU A 330 15.36 12.31 -4.80
C LEU A 330 14.67 13.30 -5.75
N ARG A 331 14.84 14.61 -5.52
CA ARG A 331 14.37 15.65 -6.47
C ARG A 331 15.19 15.64 -7.76
N ASP A 332 16.49 15.43 -7.67
CA ASP A 332 17.37 15.40 -8.84
C ASP A 332 17.13 14.16 -9.71
N LEU A 333 16.84 13.01 -9.08
CA LEU A 333 16.41 11.78 -9.77
C LEU A 333 15.12 11.94 -10.59
N LYS A 334 14.29 12.93 -10.29
CA LYS A 334 13.08 13.23 -11.05
C LYS A 334 13.36 14.03 -12.34
N GLY A 335 14.53 14.69 -12.42
CA GLY A 335 14.96 15.48 -13.57
C GLY A 335 15.68 14.69 -14.66
N GLN A 336 15.92 13.39 -14.40
CA GLN A 336 16.44 12.39 -15.34
C GLN A 336 15.29 11.51 -15.81
#